data_AF-A0A529M5T6-F1
#
_entry.id   AF-A0A529M5T6-F1
#
_cell.length_a   1.000
_cell.length_b   1.000
_cell.length_c   1.000
_cell.angle_alpha   90.00
_cell.angle_beta   90.00
_cell.angle_gamma   90.00
#
_symmetry.space_group_name_H-M   'P 1'
#
loop_
_entity.id
_entity.type
_entity.pdbx_description
1 polymer ?
#
loop_
_entity_poly.entity_id
_entity_poly.type
_entity_poly.pdbx_seq_one_letter_code
_entity_poly.pdbx_strand_id
1 'polypeptide(L)'
;IHGHADLIAQDGNFPFLNAAKREIAQLGHLKIEDVPPRQRFLVVRAKPEHPDAWLTNQLISDFVPQDFVSRYVFNKPGFYKDYESYSDAWRSHVVDVLKTTYLKDKAAFRARLYGLTD
;
A
#
# COMPACT_ATOMS: atom_id res chain seq x y z
N ILE A 1 -18.60 2.18 9.00
CA ILE A 1 -17.68 3.28 9.36
C ILE A 1 -18.11 3.98 10.65
N HIS A 2 -19.40 4.25 10.88
CA HIS A 2 -19.86 5.02 12.05
C HIS A 2 -19.57 4.42 13.44
N GLY A 3 -19.43 3.09 13.58
CA GLY A 3 -19.16 2.45 14.88
C GLY A 3 -17.73 2.61 15.44
N HIS A 4 -16.76 3.08 14.64
CA HIS A 4 -15.35 3.24 15.04
C HIS A 4 -14.74 4.57 14.57
N ALA A 5 -15.59 5.59 14.38
CA ALA A 5 -15.17 6.87 13.82
C ALA A 5 -14.03 7.53 14.64
N ASP A 6 -14.10 7.45 15.97
CA ASP A 6 -13.10 8.06 16.85
C ASP A 6 -11.73 7.38 16.73
N LEU A 7 -11.69 6.05 16.68
CA LEU A 7 -10.45 5.30 16.47
C LEU A 7 -9.82 5.62 15.11
N ILE A 8 -10.64 5.76 14.06
CA ILE A 8 -10.20 6.14 12.72
C ILE A 8 -9.64 7.56 12.71
N ALA A 9 -10.29 8.49 13.41
CA ALA A 9 -9.84 9.88 13.51
C ALA A 9 -8.50 9.98 14.27
N GLN A 10 -8.34 9.19 15.33
CA GLN A 10 -7.11 9.15 16.13
C GLN A 10 -5.91 8.58 15.36
N ASP A 11 -6.09 7.49 14.62
CA ASP A 11 -5.05 6.95 13.73
C ASP A 11 -4.67 7.94 12.62
N GLY A 12 -5.67 8.62 12.04
CA GLY A 12 -5.48 9.72 11.10
C GLY A 12 -5.03 9.31 9.69
N ASN A 13 -4.71 8.05 9.43
CA ASN A 13 -4.30 7.62 8.09
C ASN A 13 -5.47 7.63 7.10
N PHE A 14 -6.66 7.19 7.52
CA PHE A 14 -7.82 7.19 6.64
C PHE A 14 -8.30 8.61 6.25
N PRO A 15 -8.43 9.58 7.19
CA PRO A 15 -8.68 10.97 6.82
C PRO A 15 -7.61 11.54 5.88
N PHE A 16 -6.33 11.26 6.15
CA PHE A 16 -5.22 11.67 5.29
C PHE A 16 -5.33 11.10 3.86
N LEU A 17 -5.51 9.78 3.72
CA LEU A 17 -5.62 9.13 2.41
C LEU A 17 -6.82 9.65 1.61
N ASN A 18 -7.93 9.96 2.27
CA ASN A 18 -9.07 10.60 1.61
C ASN A 18 -8.76 12.03 1.16
N ALA A 19 -8.01 12.80 1.94
CA ALA A 19 -7.56 14.14 1.55
C ALA A 19 -6.59 14.07 0.37
N ALA A 20 -5.56 13.22 0.44
CA ALA A 20 -4.59 13.01 -0.64
C ALA A 20 -5.28 12.57 -1.94
N LYS A 21 -6.27 11.67 -1.86
CA LYS A 21 -7.06 11.27 -3.03
C LYS A 21 -7.81 12.46 -3.66
N ARG A 22 -8.40 13.35 -2.86
CA ARG A 22 -9.09 14.54 -3.35
C ARG A 22 -8.12 15.53 -3.98
N GLU A 23 -6.97 15.76 -3.36
CA GLU A 23 -5.95 16.67 -3.87
C GLU A 23 -5.41 16.19 -5.22
N ILE A 24 -5.05 14.90 -5.35
CA ILE A 24 -4.62 14.32 -6.62
C ILE A 24 -5.72 14.45 -7.69
N ALA A 25 -6.98 14.24 -7.32
CA ALA A 25 -8.09 14.40 -8.26
C ALA A 25 -8.28 15.86 -8.72
N GLN A 26 -7.91 16.85 -7.91
CA GLN A 26 -8.06 18.27 -8.22
C GLN A 26 -6.83 18.85 -8.93
N LEU A 27 -5.62 18.49 -8.49
CA LEU A 27 -4.36 19.10 -8.89
C LEU A 27 -3.49 18.19 -9.77
N GLY A 28 -3.84 16.91 -9.89
CA GLY A 28 -3.08 15.90 -10.63
C GLY A 28 -1.82 15.40 -9.93
N HIS A 29 -1.46 15.96 -8.76
CA HIS A 29 -0.27 15.59 -8.00
C HIS A 29 -0.51 15.77 -6.50
N LEU A 30 0.42 15.23 -5.71
CA LEU A 30 0.54 15.41 -4.27
C LEU A 30 1.95 15.90 -3.98
N LYS A 31 2.11 17.02 -3.28
CA LYS A 31 3.42 17.55 -2.90
C LYS A 31 3.96 16.77 -1.71
N ILE A 32 5.03 16.00 -1.92
CA ILE A 32 5.57 15.10 -0.89
C ILE A 32 6.17 15.90 0.28
N GLU A 33 6.66 17.10 0.03
CA GLU A 33 7.13 18.05 1.04
C GLU A 33 6.03 18.40 2.07
N ASP A 34 4.77 18.45 1.63
CA ASP A 34 3.61 18.80 2.47
C ASP A 34 3.03 17.56 3.20
N VAL A 35 3.46 16.36 2.83
CA VAL A 35 3.00 15.11 3.48
C VAL A 35 3.72 14.91 4.82
N PRO A 36 2.99 14.73 5.94
CA PRO A 36 3.60 14.45 7.23
C PRO A 36 4.52 13.22 7.19
N PRO A 37 5.70 13.26 7.85
CA PRO A 37 6.68 12.17 7.76
C PRO A 37 6.10 10.77 8.05
N ARG A 38 5.23 10.67 9.06
CA ARG A 38 4.57 9.41 9.46
C ARG A 38 3.67 8.78 8.39
N GLN A 39 3.20 9.57 7.42
CA GLN A 39 2.26 9.15 6.38
C GLN A 39 2.93 9.05 5.00
N ARG A 40 4.19 9.46 4.87
CA ARG A 40 4.88 9.54 3.57
C ARG A 40 4.93 8.17 2.88
N PHE A 41 5.24 7.10 3.61
CA PHE A 41 5.26 5.73 3.05
C PHE A 41 3.90 5.20 2.59
N LEU A 42 2.79 5.83 2.99
CA LEU A 42 1.46 5.49 2.47
C LEU A 42 1.27 5.94 1.00
N VAL A 43 2.04 6.94 0.54
CA VAL A 43 1.81 7.63 -0.74
C VAL A 43 3.04 7.65 -1.66
N VAL A 44 4.16 7.04 -1.25
CA VAL A 44 5.36 6.93 -2.09
C VAL A 44 5.68 5.49 -2.44
N ARG A 45 6.38 5.33 -3.56
CA ARG A 45 6.98 4.08 -4.03
C ARG A 45 8.42 4.36 -4.43
N ALA A 46 9.21 3.30 -4.58
CA ALA A 46 10.55 3.42 -5.11
C ALA A 46 10.52 4.04 -6.52
N LYS A 47 11.58 4.76 -6.87
CA LYS A 47 11.77 5.25 -8.24
C LYS A 47 11.91 4.05 -9.19
N PRO A 48 11.07 3.90 -10.23
CA PRO A 48 11.02 2.69 -11.03
C PRO A 48 12.33 2.29 -11.70
N GLU A 49 13.11 3.27 -12.18
CA GLU A 49 14.36 3.05 -12.92
C GLU A 49 15.58 2.92 -12.00
N HIS A 50 15.39 2.98 -10.68
CA HIS A 50 16.48 2.85 -9.73
C HIS A 50 16.88 1.37 -9.59
N PRO A 51 18.19 1.02 -9.58
CA PRO A 51 18.63 -0.37 -9.42
C PRO A 51 18.03 -1.08 -8.20
N ASP A 52 17.89 -0.35 -7.09
CA ASP A 52 17.33 -0.86 -5.84
C ASP A 52 15.81 -0.69 -5.71
N ALA A 53 15.07 -0.50 -6.80
CA ALA A 53 13.61 -0.27 -6.74
C ALA A 53 12.86 -1.41 -6.02
N TRP A 54 13.29 -2.65 -6.24
CA TRP A 54 12.74 -3.83 -5.56
C TRP A 54 13.00 -3.80 -4.05
N LEU A 55 14.26 -3.58 -3.64
CA LEU A 55 14.65 -3.50 -2.22
C LEU A 55 13.95 -2.32 -1.52
N THR A 56 13.91 -1.17 -2.17
CA THR A 56 13.27 0.03 -1.61
C THR A 56 11.79 -0.18 -1.39
N ASN A 57 11.07 -0.80 -2.35
CA ASN A 57 9.65 -1.13 -2.16
C ASN A 57 9.44 -2.20 -1.09
N GLN A 58 10.36 -3.17 -0.94
CA GLN A 58 10.34 -4.13 0.16
C GLN A 58 10.43 -3.41 1.51
N LEU A 59 11.40 -2.51 1.67
CA LEU A 59 11.58 -1.72 2.89
C LEU A 59 10.36 -0.82 3.17
N ILE A 60 9.80 -0.16 2.15
CA ILE A 60 8.57 0.62 2.30
C ILE A 60 7.42 -0.26 2.80
N SER A 61 7.28 -1.48 2.26
CA SER A 61 6.22 -2.43 2.67
C SER A 61 6.37 -2.94 4.11
N ASP A 62 7.57 -2.83 4.70
CA ASP A 62 7.77 -3.15 6.11
C ASP A 62 7.15 -2.12 7.05
N PHE A 63 7.19 -0.83 6.67
CA PHE A 63 6.60 0.26 7.44
C PHE A 63 5.09 0.41 7.25
N VAL A 64 4.51 -0.27 6.26
CA VAL A 64 3.07 -0.18 5.93
C VAL A 64 2.45 -1.59 5.85
N PRO A 65 2.43 -2.36 6.96
CA PRO A 65 1.94 -3.74 6.96
C PRO A 65 0.45 -3.86 6.55
N GLN A 66 -0.34 -2.80 6.77
CA GLN A 66 -1.74 -2.75 6.36
C GLN A 66 -1.93 -2.75 4.82
N ASP A 67 -0.92 -2.37 4.05
CA ASP A 67 -0.90 -2.54 2.59
C ASP A 67 -0.41 -3.96 2.25
N PHE A 68 -1.28 -4.93 2.51
CA PHE A 68 -0.96 -6.34 2.31
C PHE A 68 -0.69 -6.69 0.84
N VAL A 69 -1.14 -5.89 -0.12
CA VAL A 69 -0.87 -6.11 -1.55
C VAL A 69 0.59 -5.77 -1.85
N SER A 70 1.06 -4.58 -1.47
CA SER A 70 2.47 -4.22 -1.61
C SER A 70 3.38 -5.18 -0.83
N ARG A 71 2.96 -5.55 0.39
CA ARG A 71 3.69 -6.53 1.21
C ARG A 71 3.77 -7.90 0.55
N TYR A 72 2.68 -8.39 -0.06
CA TYR A 72 2.71 -9.65 -0.82
C TYR A 72 3.63 -9.58 -2.06
N VAL A 73 3.66 -8.43 -2.75
CA VAL A 73 4.48 -8.24 -3.95
C VAL A 73 5.97 -8.19 -3.60
N PHE A 74 6.35 -7.44 -2.58
CA PHE A 74 7.76 -7.12 -2.30
C PHE A 74 8.36 -7.81 -1.08
N ASN A 75 7.56 -8.14 -0.07
CA ASN A 75 8.00 -8.83 1.15
C ASN A 75 7.13 -10.05 1.48
N LYS A 76 7.24 -11.12 0.69
CA LYS A 76 6.50 -12.37 0.95
C LYS A 76 6.72 -12.93 2.37
N PRO A 77 7.95 -13.01 2.91
CA PRO A 77 8.14 -13.48 4.28
C PRO A 77 7.37 -12.65 5.31
N GLY A 78 7.44 -11.31 5.22
CA GLY A 78 6.68 -10.41 6.09
C GLY A 78 5.16 -10.57 5.93
N PHE A 79 4.68 -10.70 4.69
CA PHE A 79 3.27 -10.96 4.42
C PHE A 79 2.79 -12.25 5.10
N TYR A 80 3.50 -13.37 4.95
CA TYR A 80 3.04 -14.65 5.50
C TYR A 80 3.08 -14.67 7.03
N LYS A 81 4.08 -14.00 7.63
CA LYS A 81 4.12 -13.80 9.08
C LYS A 81 2.88 -13.06 9.61
N ASP A 82 2.44 -12.00 8.94
CA ASP A 82 1.22 -11.30 9.35
C ASP A 82 -0.02 -12.15 9.05
N TYR A 83 -0.07 -12.78 7.88
CA TYR A 83 -1.19 -13.60 7.41
C TYR A 83 -1.54 -14.75 8.36
N GLU A 84 -0.53 -15.35 9.00
CA GLU A 84 -0.71 -16.37 10.04
C GLU A 84 -1.47 -15.84 11.26
N SER A 85 -1.40 -14.54 11.57
CA SER A 85 -2.13 -13.93 12.68
C SER A 85 -3.54 -13.47 12.33
N TYR A 86 -3.91 -13.46 11.05
CA TYR A 86 -5.20 -12.96 10.59
C TYR A 86 -6.36 -13.88 10.95
N SER A 87 -7.53 -13.28 11.22
CA SER A 87 -8.78 -14.02 11.33
C SER A 87 -9.17 -14.63 9.98
N ASP A 88 -9.92 -15.73 10.00
CA ASP A 88 -10.30 -16.43 8.75
C ASP A 88 -11.08 -15.54 7.79
N ALA A 89 -12.00 -14.72 8.30
CA ALA A 89 -12.73 -13.75 7.48
C ALA A 89 -11.80 -12.75 6.78
N TRP A 90 -10.75 -12.29 7.48
CA TRP A 90 -9.78 -11.37 6.90
C TRP A 90 -8.85 -12.08 5.89
N ARG A 91 -8.43 -13.31 6.18
CA ARG A 91 -7.68 -14.14 5.22
C ARG A 91 -8.43 -14.34 3.92
N SER A 92 -9.73 -14.68 3.97
CA SER A 92 -10.59 -14.79 2.78
C SER A 92 -10.59 -13.50 1.97
N HIS A 93 -10.80 -12.36 2.63
CA HIS A 93 -10.76 -11.06 1.96
C HIS A 93 -9.42 -10.76 1.29
N VAL A 94 -8.30 -10.97 2.00
CA VAL A 94 -6.95 -10.76 1.46
C VAL A 94 -6.71 -11.64 0.24
N VAL A 95 -7.08 -12.92 0.31
CA VAL A 95 -6.94 -13.87 -0.80
C VAL A 95 -7.77 -13.42 -2.01
N ASP A 96 -9.01 -12.98 -1.81
CA ASP A 96 -9.89 -12.53 -2.89
C ASP A 96 -9.36 -11.26 -3.56
N VAL A 97 -8.86 -10.30 -2.77
CA VAL A 97 -8.20 -9.11 -3.30
C VAL A 97 -6.97 -9.48 -4.12
N LEU A 98 -6.08 -10.33 -3.60
CA LEU A 98 -4.87 -10.73 -4.32
C LEU A 98 -5.20 -11.46 -5.63
N LYS A 99 -6.20 -12.35 -5.63
CA LYS A 99 -6.66 -13.07 -6.82
C LYS A 99 -7.22 -12.13 -7.90
N THR A 100 -8.01 -11.14 -7.49
CA THR A 100 -8.68 -10.22 -8.43
C THR A 100 -7.78 -9.07 -8.90
N THR A 101 -6.68 -8.81 -8.19
CA THR A 101 -5.72 -7.73 -8.49
C THR A 101 -4.38 -8.28 -9.01
N TYR A 102 -3.38 -8.44 -8.13
CA TYR A 102 -2.01 -8.76 -8.49
C TYR A 102 -1.85 -10.11 -9.19
N LEU A 103 -2.54 -11.16 -8.70
CA LEU A 103 -2.36 -12.50 -9.23
C LEU A 103 -3.04 -12.71 -10.60
N LYS A 104 -3.95 -11.81 -11.01
CA LYS A 104 -4.61 -11.85 -12.31
C LYS A 104 -3.64 -11.61 -13.45
N ASP A 105 -2.80 -10.58 -13.30
CA ASP A 105 -1.70 -10.26 -14.23
C ASP A 105 -0.59 -9.54 -13.46
N LYS A 106 0.44 -10.30 -13.09
CA LYS A 106 1.50 -9.79 -12.23
C LYS A 106 2.35 -8.73 -12.94
N ALA A 107 2.63 -8.92 -14.22
CA ALA A 107 3.49 -8.03 -14.98
C ALA A 107 2.78 -6.69 -15.24
N ALA A 108 1.54 -6.75 -15.74
CA ALA A 108 0.75 -5.53 -15.95
C ALA A 108 0.48 -4.78 -14.64
N PHE A 109 0.23 -5.50 -13.54
CA PHE A 109 0.05 -4.89 -12.22
C PHE A 109 1.31 -4.14 -11.76
N ARG A 110 2.49 -4.77 -11.89
CA ARG A 110 3.77 -4.14 -11.52
C ARG A 110 4.10 -2.93 -12.37
N ALA A 111 3.94 -3.04 -13.68
CA ALA A 111 4.17 -1.93 -14.60
C ALA A 111 3.24 -0.76 -14.27
N ARG A 112 1.95 -1.03 -14.02
CA ARG A 112 0.96 0.01 -13.73
C ARG A 112 1.18 0.73 -12.40
N LEU A 113 1.45 0.00 -11.31
CA LEU A 113 1.48 0.59 -9.96
C LEU A 113 2.87 0.96 -9.46
N TYR A 114 3.91 0.32 -10.00
CA TYR A 114 5.29 0.51 -9.54
C TYR A 114 6.24 0.93 -10.66
N GLY A 115 5.78 1.02 -11.90
CA GLY A 115 6.63 1.29 -13.06
C GLY A 115 7.66 0.19 -13.35
N LEU A 116 7.53 -0.97 -12.70
CA LEU A 116 8.49 -2.07 -12.83
C LEU A 116 8.14 -2.92 -14.04
N THR A 117 9.00 -2.88 -15.04
CA THR A 117 8.97 -3.76 -16.20
C THR A 117 10.17 -4.68 -16.12
N ASP A 118 9.90 -5.97 -15.89
CA ASP A 118 10.87 -7.05 -15.96
C ASP A 118 11.53 -7.14 -17.36
#